data_AF-A0A892ZDA6-F1
#
_entry.id   AF-A0A892ZDA6-F1
#
_cell.length_a   1.000
_cell.length_b   1.000
_cell.length_c   1.000
_cell.angle_alpha   90.00
_cell.angle_beta   90.00
_cell.angle_gamma   90.00
#
_symmetry.space_group_name_H-M   'P 1'
#
loop_
_entity.id
_entity.type
_entity.pdbx_description
1 polymer ?
#
loop_
_entity_poly.entity_id
_entity_poly.type
_entity_poly.pdbx_seq_one_letter_code
_entity_poly.pdbx_strand_id
1 'polypeptide(L)'
;MNELNLVFEKVGDIRSTYPYLCVYDDEDRINPFMEIAVTDEKQLQYTIYAGTRNIPLTAEEWNYIQQRAQAFLPKVLADEDS
;
A
#
# COMPACT_ATOMS: atom_id res chain seq x y z
N MET A 1 -12.48 -13.03 -14.52
CA MET A 1 -11.52 -12.55 -13.51
C MET A 1 -12.36 -12.00 -12.38
N ASN A 2 -12.23 -12.55 -11.17
CA ASN A 2 -12.84 -11.87 -10.02
C ASN A 2 -12.12 -10.53 -9.88
N GLU A 3 -12.88 -9.43 -9.88
CA GLU A 3 -12.33 -8.14 -9.52
C GLU A 3 -11.92 -8.23 -8.04
N LEU A 4 -10.64 -7.98 -7.74
CA LEU A 4 -10.18 -7.90 -6.36
C LEU A 4 -10.76 -6.63 -5.76
N ASN A 5 -11.38 -6.71 -4.59
CA ASN A 5 -12.03 -5.58 -3.93
C ASN A 5 -11.01 -4.67 -3.21
N LEU A 6 -9.91 -4.34 -3.88
CA LEU A 6 -8.80 -3.58 -3.33
C LEU A 6 -8.49 -2.37 -4.21
N VAL A 7 -8.38 -1.20 -3.60
CA VAL A 7 -7.99 0.05 -4.24
C VAL A 7 -6.65 0.51 -3.69
N PHE A 8 -5.76 0.96 -4.57
CA PHE A 8 -4.42 1.43 -4.22
C PHE A 8 -4.24 2.88 -4.63
N GLU A 9 -3.78 3.73 -3.71
CA GLU A 9 -3.51 5.13 -3.95
C GLU A 9 -2.05 5.46 -3.59
N LYS A 10 -1.31 6.12 -4.49
CA LYS A 10 0.02 6.66 -4.18
C LYS A 10 -0.15 8.01 -3.52
N VAL A 11 0.37 8.14 -2.30
CA VAL A 11 0.32 9.38 -1.52
C VAL A 11 1.74 9.91 -1.34
N GLY A 12 1.93 11.20 -1.64
CA GLY A 12 3.14 11.93 -1.28
C GLY A 12 2.90 12.74 -0.01
N ASP A 13 3.80 12.62 0.96
CA ASP A 13 3.76 13.39 2.20
C ASP A 13 5.06 14.19 2.34
N ILE A 14 4.93 15.49 2.63
CA ILE A 14 6.07 16.39 2.86
C ILE A 14 6.93 15.96 4.07
N ARG A 15 6.39 15.13 4.95
CA ARG A 15 7.08 14.60 6.14
C ARG A 15 7.77 13.25 5.89
N SER A 16 7.58 12.65 4.71
CA SER A 16 8.16 11.35 4.37
C SER A 16 9.15 11.51 3.23
N THR A 17 10.32 10.86 3.35
CA THR A 17 11.35 10.84 2.30
C THR A 17 10.81 10.29 0.99
N TYR A 18 9.98 9.24 1.09
CA TYR A 18 9.39 8.55 -0.04
C TYR A 18 7.85 8.60 0.00
N PRO A 19 7.18 8.61 -1.16
CA PRO A 19 5.75 8.37 -1.21
C PRO A 19 5.41 6.95 -0.73
N TYR A 20 4.19 6.76 -0.23
CA TYR A 20 3.66 5.47 0.22
C TYR A 20 2.40 5.09 -0.56
N LEU A 21 1.95 3.85 -0.40
CA LEU A 21 0.67 3.37 -0.92
C LEU A 21 -0.35 3.22 0.20
N CYS A 22 -1.50 3.88 0.06
CA CYS A 22 -2.69 3.53 0.82
C CYS A 22 -3.43 2.38 0.13
N VAL A 23 -3.87 1.40 0.91
CA VAL A 23 -4.72 0.29 0.47
C VAL A 23 -6.09 0.41 1.13
N TYR A 24 -7.11 0.46 0.30
CA TYR A 24 -8.51 0.56 0.68
C TYR A 24 -9.23 -0.71 0.24
N ASP A 25 -10.28 -1.03 0.98
CA ASP A 25 -11.28 -1.99 0.52
C ASP A 25 -12.30 -1.25 -0.33
N ASP A 26 -12.85 -1.90 -1.34
CA ASP A 26 -13.70 -1.24 -2.33
C ASP A 26 -14.99 -0.64 -1.72
N GLU A 27 -15.46 -1.25 -0.64
CA GLU A 27 -16.63 -0.78 0.12
C GLU A 27 -16.33 0.45 0.99
N ASP A 28 -15.06 0.75 1.30
CA ASP A 28 -14.64 1.94 2.05
C ASP A 28 -13.38 2.56 1.43
N ARG A 29 -13.60 3.40 0.43
CA ARG A 29 -12.55 4.14 -0.28
C ARG A 29 -12.12 5.43 0.43
N ILE A 30 -12.58 5.66 1.66
CA ILE A 30 -12.26 6.86 2.45
C ILE A 30 -11.22 6.52 3.50
N ASN A 31 -11.37 5.37 4.17
CA ASN A 31 -10.47 4.96 5.24
C ASN A 31 -9.56 3.82 4.75
N PRO A 32 -8.26 4.06 4.57
CA PRO A 32 -7.35 2.97 4.22
C PRO A 32 -7.26 2.02 5.41
N PHE A 33 -7.20 0.72 5.13
CA PHE A 33 -6.96 -0.27 6.18
C PHE A 33 -5.47 -0.62 6.31
N MET A 34 -4.67 -0.28 5.30
CA MET A 34 -3.23 -0.53 5.28
C MET A 34 -2.48 0.58 4.54
N GLU A 35 -1.28 0.85 5.02
CA GLU A 35 -0.27 1.66 4.36
C GLU A 35 0.96 0.81 4.05
N ILE A 36 1.58 1.05 2.89
CA ILE A 36 2.82 0.43 2.45
C ILE A 36 3.82 1.53 2.14
N ALA A 37 4.78 1.72 3.03
CA ALA A 37 5.81 2.76 2.94
C ALA A 37 7.17 2.16 2.54
N VAL A 38 8.07 3.03 2.07
CA VAL A 38 9.50 2.73 1.91
C VAL A 38 10.25 3.44 3.04
N THR A 39 11.03 2.70 3.82
CA THR A 39 11.84 3.28 4.91
C THR A 39 13.11 3.94 4.36
N ASP A 40 13.80 4.70 5.20
CA ASP A 40 15.09 5.32 4.83
C ASP A 40 16.17 4.25 4.52
N GLU A 41 16.06 3.05 5.10
CA GLU A 41 16.89 1.87 4.76
C GLU A 41 16.43 1.15 3.48
N LYS A 42 15.57 1.77 2.68
CA LYS A 42 15.06 1.27 1.40
C LYS A 42 14.35 -0.07 1.52
N GLN A 43 13.65 -0.29 2.64
CA GLN A 43 12.85 -1.50 2.90
C GLN A 43 11.35 -1.19 2.80
N LEU A 44 10.55 -2.20 2.45
CA LEU A 44 9.09 -2.10 2.53
C LEU A 44 8.63 -2.24 3.99
N GLN A 45 7.80 -1.30 4.43
CA GLN A 45 7.13 -1.32 5.73
C GLN A 45 5.62 -1.33 5.54
N TYR A 46 4.94 -2.19 6.29
CA TYR A 46 3.48 -2.33 6.27
C TYR A 46 2.90 -1.84 7.59
N THR A 47 1.98 -0.89 7.53
CA THR A 47 1.20 -0.46 8.69
C THR A 47 -0.23 -0.91 8.48
N ILE A 48 -0.76 -1.74 9.37
CA ILE A 48 -2.17 -2.17 9.36
C ILE A 48 -2.91 -1.34 10.40
N TYR A 49 -3.91 -0.58 9.97
CA TYR A 49 -4.65 0.28 10.88
C TYR A 49 -5.74 -0.50 11.62
N ALA A 50 -5.91 -0.19 12.90
CA ALA A 50 -7.04 -0.70 13.66
C ALA A 50 -8.32 -0.06 13.12
N GLY A 51 -9.11 -0.84 12.37
CA GLY A 51 -10.39 -0.42 11.82
C GLY A 51 -11.56 -0.65 12.78
N THR A 52 -12.71 -0.05 12.46
CA THR A 52 -14.00 -0.30 13.13
C THR A 52 -14.73 -1.53 12.58
N ARG A 53 -14.20 -2.11 11.49
CA ARG A 53 -14.71 -3.32 10.84
C ARG A 53 -13.56 -4.28 10.51
N ASN A 54 -13.90 -5.55 10.37
CA ASN A 54 -12.95 -6.56 9.92
C ASN A 54 -12.80 -6.47 8.40
N ILE A 55 -11.55 -6.52 7.93
CA ILE A 55 -11.20 -6.63 6.52
C ILE A 55 -10.66 -8.05 6.29
N PRO A 56 -11.49 -9.01 5.89
CA PRO A 56 -10.99 -10.34 5.53
C PRO A 56 -10.23 -10.25 4.21
N LEU A 57 -9.05 -10.85 4.15
CA LEU A 57 -8.29 -11.00 2.92
C LEU A 57 -8.17 -12.48 2.58
N THR A 58 -8.51 -12.81 1.34
CA THR A 58 -8.13 -14.09 0.76
C THR A 58 -6.62 -14.15 0.55
N ALA A 59 -6.09 -15.36 0.39
CA ALA A 59 -4.68 -15.54 0.04
C ALA A 59 -4.33 -14.86 -1.31
N GLU A 60 -5.28 -14.81 -2.25
CA GLU A 60 -5.10 -14.13 -3.54
C GLU A 60 -4.96 -12.62 -3.37
N GLU A 61 -5.85 -11.99 -2.58
CA GLU A 61 -5.81 -10.56 -2.27
C GLU A 61 -4.53 -10.17 -1.53
N TRP A 62 -4.13 -10.96 -0.54
CA TRP A 62 -2.87 -10.73 0.18
C TRP A 62 -1.66 -10.83 -0.77
N ASN A 63 -1.61 -11.85 -1.63
CA ASN A 63 -0.54 -11.99 -2.62
C ASN A 63 -0.53 -10.82 -3.61
N TYR A 64 -1.70 -10.33 -4.01
CA TYR A 64 -1.81 -9.16 -4.88
C TYR A 64 -1.24 -7.89 -4.22
N ILE A 65 -1.56 -7.65 -2.95
CA ILE A 65 -0.98 -6.57 -2.15
C ILE A 65 0.56 -6.68 -2.14
N GLN A 66 1.08 -7.87 -1.87
CA GLN A 66 2.53 -8.12 -1.84
C GLN A 66 3.19 -7.85 -3.21
N GLN A 67 2.59 -8.31 -4.31
CA GLN A 67 3.10 -8.04 -5.66
C GLN A 67 3.13 -6.55 -5.97
N ARG A 68 2.08 -5.81 -5.60
CA ARG A 68 2.00 -4.36 -5.79
C ARG A 68 3.07 -3.63 -4.97
N ALA A 69 3.28 -4.04 -3.73
CA ALA A 69 4.33 -3.49 -2.86
C ALA A 69 5.73 -3.69 -3.45
N GLN A 70 6.04 -4.92 -3.89
CA GLN A 70 7.33 -5.25 -4.50
C GLN A 70 7.56 -4.49 -5.81
N ALA A 71 6.51 -4.27 -6.61
CA ALA A 71 6.61 -3.48 -7.84
C ALA A 71 6.68 -1.96 -7.59
N PHE A 72 6.28 -1.50 -6.40
CA PHE A 72 6.31 -0.09 -6.00
C PHE A 72 7.72 0.34 -5.59
N LEU A 73 8.41 -0.47 -4.78
CA LEU A 73 9.74 -0.16 -4.25
C LEU A 73 10.75 0.33 -5.32
N PRO A 74 11.03 -0.39 -6.41
CA PRO A 74 12.04 0.05 -7.38
C PRO A 74 11.64 1.34 -8.11
N LYS A 75 10.34 1.61 -8.28
CA LYS A 75 9.87 2.84 -8.93
C LYS A 75 10.12 4.05 -8.04
N VAL A 76 9.87 3.89 -6.74
CA VAL A 76 10.07 4.95 -5.75
C VAL A 76 11.54 5.28 -5.57
N LEU A 77 12.40 4.26 -5.54
CA LEU A 77 13.85 4.46 -5.40
C LEU A 77 14.48 5.08 -6.66
N ALA A 78 13.96 4.78 -7.86
CA ALA A 78 14.46 5.38 -9.10
C ALA A 78 14.10 6.87 -9.24
N ASP A 79 12.97 7.30 -8.67
CA ASP A 79 12.56 8.72 -8.66
C ASP A 79 13.45 9.59 -7.74
N GLU A 80 14.22 9.00 -6.80
CA GLU A 80 15.18 9.71 -5.93
C GLU A 80 16.48 10.09 -6.67
N ASP A 81 16.91 9.26 -7.63
CA ASP A 81 18.20 9.38 -8.32
C ASP A 81 18.16 10.35 -9.54
N SER A 82 17.06 11.11 -9.75
CA SER A 82 16.86 12.08 -10.85
C SER A 82 16.80 13.53 -10.37
#